data_AF-A0A072VEL6-F1
#
_entry.id   AF-A0A072VEL6-F1
#
_cell.length_a   1.000
_cell.length_b   1.000
_cell.length_c   1.000
_cell.angle_alpha   90.00
_cell.angle_beta   90.00
_cell.angle_gamma   90.00
#
_symmetry.space_group_name_H-M   'P 1'
#
loop_
_entity.id
_entity.type
_entity.pdbx_description
1 polymer ?
#
loop_
_entity_poly.entity_id
_entity_poly.type
_entity_poly.pdbx_seq_one_letter_code
_entity_poly.pdbx_strand_id
1 'polypeptide(L)'
;MNNFSFTSQSYKSFPAYPKSDFDLESAIPTTTIKRTRKPKNSPIFHLFKMLKKFHHFFKIHPFVAILLLSLSLGITLFVFLSYNATQLNNYAKTDLGFDDYPFSKLRNLVMVAGHSVYMSSGCGKIEKEDSWYLESYQKNPGQAATFVKHIEEGVGIVDKDEEGLLLFSGGETRKDAGPRSEAQSYWAVADFKGWFGKEESVKWRALTEEHARDSFENLLFSVCRFRELTGTYPQNITLHYEFILIC
;
A
#
# COMPACT_ATOMS: atom_id res chain seq x y z
N MET A 1 -66.14 3.97 -5.61
CA MET A 1 -64.72 4.24 -5.85
C MET A 1 -64.52 4.49 -7.34
N ASN A 2 -64.23 5.73 -7.72
CA ASN A 2 -63.14 6.11 -8.62
C ASN A 2 -63.19 7.62 -8.88
N ASN A 3 -62.01 8.23 -8.74
CA ASN A 3 -61.78 9.64 -8.48
C ASN A 3 -61.79 10.52 -9.74
N PHE A 4 -62.07 11.78 -9.47
CA PHE A 4 -62.13 12.93 -10.36
C PHE A 4 -60.86 13.19 -11.17
N SER A 5 -61.07 13.79 -12.34
CA SER A 5 -60.14 14.71 -12.97
C SER A 5 -60.93 15.74 -13.78
N PHE A 6 -60.72 17.04 -13.50
CA PHE A 6 -60.73 18.07 -14.53
C PHE A 6 -59.91 19.28 -14.09
N THR A 7 -59.17 19.78 -15.07
CA THR A 7 -58.08 20.76 -15.02
C THR A 7 -58.53 22.20 -15.25
N SER A 8 -57.78 23.11 -14.60
CA SER A 8 -57.32 24.44 -15.01
C SER A 8 -58.32 25.53 -15.43
N GLN A 9 -58.13 26.74 -14.89
CA GLN A 9 -58.15 27.94 -15.73
C GLN A 9 -57.27 29.09 -15.17
N SER A 10 -56.61 29.76 -16.11
CA SER A 10 -55.51 30.71 -15.93
C SER A 10 -56.01 32.16 -15.89
N TYR A 11 -55.29 33.04 -15.19
CA TYR A 11 -55.29 34.47 -15.51
C TYR A 11 -53.88 34.89 -15.97
N LYS A 12 -53.84 35.35 -17.23
CA LYS A 12 -52.66 35.88 -17.96
C LYS A 12 -52.44 37.34 -17.58
N SER A 13 -51.19 37.74 -17.38
CA SER A 13 -50.77 39.14 -17.36
C SER A 13 -50.50 39.64 -18.79
N PHE A 14 -50.89 40.89 -19.04
CA PHE A 14 -50.90 41.57 -20.34
C PHE A 14 -49.50 41.95 -20.85
N PRO A 15 -49.19 41.78 -22.14
CA PRO A 15 -48.07 42.49 -22.77
C PRO A 15 -48.52 43.87 -23.27
N ALA A 16 -47.77 44.91 -22.91
CA ALA A 16 -47.96 46.27 -23.40
C ALA A 16 -47.70 46.38 -24.93
N TYR A 17 -48.34 47.36 -25.57
CA TYR A 17 -48.35 47.61 -27.02
C TYR A 17 -46.95 47.66 -27.68
N PRO A 18 -46.84 47.31 -28.97
CA PRO A 18 -45.59 47.40 -29.72
C PRO A 18 -45.22 48.86 -29.98
N LYS A 19 -43.96 49.22 -29.74
CA LYS A 19 -43.39 50.51 -30.14
C LYS A 19 -43.03 50.41 -31.63
N SER A 20 -43.84 50.98 -32.51
CA SER A 20 -43.45 51.22 -33.90
C SER A 20 -42.69 52.55 -33.94
N ASP A 21 -41.39 52.51 -34.20
CA ASP A 21 -40.65 53.71 -34.54
C ASP A 21 -41.11 54.15 -35.94
N PHE A 22 -41.89 55.22 -35.98
CA PHE A 22 -42.40 55.85 -37.19
C PHE A 22 -41.29 56.78 -37.71
N ASP A 23 -40.64 56.40 -38.81
CA ASP A 23 -39.61 57.22 -39.44
C ASP A 23 -40.28 58.27 -40.33
N LEU A 24 -40.14 59.56 -39.97
CA LEU A 24 -40.96 60.67 -40.52
C LEU A 24 -40.56 61.09 -41.95
N GLU A 25 -39.61 60.40 -42.59
CA GLU A 25 -38.94 60.88 -43.80
C GLU A 25 -39.00 59.92 -45.00
N SER A 26 -39.63 58.75 -44.88
CA SER A 26 -39.73 57.80 -46.01
C SER A 26 -41.16 57.33 -46.24
N ALA A 27 -41.93 58.19 -46.91
CA ALA A 27 -43.18 57.80 -47.53
C ALA A 27 -42.90 56.78 -48.66
N ILE A 28 -42.87 55.47 -48.37
CA ILE A 28 -43.23 54.35 -49.27
C ILE A 28 -43.24 53.03 -48.46
N PRO A 29 -44.34 52.25 -48.46
CA PRO A 29 -44.35 50.89 -47.94
C PRO A 29 -43.74 49.92 -48.97
N THR A 30 -42.64 49.25 -48.64
CA THR A 30 -42.13 48.12 -49.45
C THR A 30 -42.29 46.81 -48.70
N THR A 31 -43.41 46.13 -48.97
CA THR A 31 -43.61 44.72 -48.64
C THR A 31 -42.72 43.84 -49.52
N THR A 32 -41.52 43.49 -49.03
CA THR A 32 -40.73 42.40 -49.61
C THR A 32 -40.25 41.48 -48.50
N ILE A 33 -40.92 40.33 -48.34
CA ILE A 33 -40.55 39.26 -47.41
C ILE A 33 -39.19 38.70 -47.85
N LYS A 34 -38.10 39.13 -47.20
CA LYS A 34 -36.79 38.49 -47.31
C LYS A 34 -36.72 37.29 -46.36
N ARG A 35 -36.65 36.07 -46.92
CA ARG A 35 -36.26 34.85 -46.21
C ARG A 35 -34.93 35.07 -45.46
N THR A 36 -34.95 34.95 -44.14
CA THR A 36 -33.74 34.96 -43.31
C THR A 36 -33.04 33.60 -43.35
N ARG A 37 -31.77 33.58 -43.80
CA ARG A 37 -30.87 32.41 -43.68
C ARG A 37 -30.49 32.21 -42.21
N LYS A 38 -30.64 30.99 -41.67
CA LYS A 38 -30.14 30.62 -40.33
C LYS A 38 -28.61 30.74 -40.25
N PRO A 39 -28.04 31.31 -39.18
CA PRO A 39 -26.59 31.43 -39.01
C PRO A 39 -25.96 30.06 -38.69
N LYS A 40 -24.81 29.79 -39.31
CA LYS A 40 -24.16 28.48 -39.39
C LYS A 40 -22.90 28.38 -38.52
N ASN A 41 -22.86 29.04 -37.36
CA ASN A 41 -21.66 29.12 -36.53
C ASN A 41 -21.95 28.67 -35.10
N SER A 42 -22.09 27.36 -34.89
CA SER A 42 -22.00 26.78 -33.54
C SER A 42 -20.58 26.23 -33.32
N PRO A 43 -19.97 26.41 -32.14
CA PRO A 43 -18.61 25.92 -31.85
C PRO A 43 -18.52 24.38 -32.00
N ILE A 44 -19.62 23.68 -31.72
CA ILE A 44 -19.79 22.24 -31.92
C ILE A 44 -19.62 21.86 -33.40
N PHE A 45 -20.16 22.64 -34.34
CA PHE A 45 -20.00 22.37 -35.77
C PHE A 45 -18.55 22.51 -36.24
N HIS A 46 -17.81 23.49 -35.70
CA HIS A 46 -16.38 23.65 -35.98
C HIS A 46 -15.55 22.48 -35.43
N LEU A 47 -15.88 21.98 -34.24
CA LEU A 47 -15.26 20.80 -33.63
C LEU A 47 -15.47 19.54 -34.49
N PHE A 48 -16.71 19.28 -34.93
CA PHE A 48 -17.01 18.15 -35.84
C PHE A 48 -16.30 18.28 -37.19
N LYS A 49 -16.17 19.51 -37.71
CA LYS A 49 -15.44 19.75 -38.96
C LYS A 49 -13.93 19.51 -38.79
N MET A 50 -13.34 19.89 -37.66
CA MET A 50 -11.96 19.55 -37.33
C MET A 50 -11.78 18.03 -37.20
N LEU A 51 -12.63 17.34 -36.43
CA LEU A 51 -12.56 15.89 -36.24
C LEU A 51 -12.62 15.13 -37.57
N LYS A 52 -13.50 15.55 -38.50
CA LYS A 52 -13.57 14.96 -39.85
C LYS A 52 -12.29 15.19 -40.66
N LYS A 53 -11.66 16.36 -40.55
CA LYS A 53 -10.37 16.66 -41.21
C LYS A 53 -9.23 15.82 -40.61
N PHE A 54 -9.17 15.67 -39.30
CA PHE A 54 -8.20 14.81 -38.63
C PHE A 54 -8.36 13.36 -39.03
N HIS A 55 -9.60 12.85 -39.01
CA HIS A 55 -9.89 11.49 -39.46
C HIS A 55 -9.49 11.26 -40.91
N HIS A 56 -9.73 12.24 -41.79
CA HIS A 56 -9.29 12.17 -43.19
C HIS A 56 -7.76 12.16 -43.32
N PHE A 57 -7.05 12.99 -42.55
CA PHE A 57 -5.59 13.03 -42.53
C PHE A 57 -4.97 11.71 -42.06
N PHE A 58 -5.46 11.15 -40.96
CA PHE A 58 -5.00 9.85 -40.45
C PHE A 58 -5.37 8.69 -41.36
N LYS A 59 -6.46 8.79 -42.14
CA LYS A 59 -6.83 7.80 -43.17
C LYS A 59 -5.88 7.81 -44.36
N ILE A 60 -5.34 8.98 -44.74
CA ILE A 60 -4.36 9.10 -45.84
C ILE A 60 -2.96 8.70 -45.39
N HIS A 61 -2.60 8.99 -44.14
CA HIS A 61 -1.26 8.73 -43.60
C HIS A 61 -1.32 7.82 -42.36
N PRO A 62 -1.61 6.51 -42.53
CA PRO A 62 -1.75 5.57 -41.41
C PRO A 62 -0.43 5.41 -40.62
N PHE A 63 0.72 5.45 -41.30
CA PHE A 63 2.04 5.35 -40.64
C PHE A 63 2.33 6.55 -39.72
N VAL A 64 1.91 7.76 -40.10
CA VAL A 64 2.07 8.96 -39.25
C VAL A 64 1.15 8.85 -38.02
N ALA A 65 -0.05 8.31 -38.18
CA ALA A 65 -0.95 8.03 -37.05
C ALA A 65 -0.31 7.06 -36.04
N ILE A 66 0.24 5.94 -36.55
CA ILE A 66 0.89 4.92 -35.73
C ILE A 66 2.13 5.48 -35.03
N LEU A 67 2.93 6.30 -35.71
CA LEU A 67 4.11 6.94 -35.14
C LEU A 67 3.74 7.90 -33.99
N LEU A 68 2.68 8.71 -34.14
CA LEU A 68 2.25 9.61 -33.08
C LEU A 68 1.67 8.86 -31.88
N LEU A 69 0.92 7.77 -32.13
CA LEU A 69 0.42 6.90 -31.07
C LEU A 69 1.55 6.19 -30.33
N SER A 70 2.54 5.63 -31.05
CA SER A 70 3.68 4.97 -30.44
C SER A 70 4.57 5.95 -29.66
N LEU A 71 4.77 7.16 -30.17
CA LEU A 71 5.48 8.22 -29.46
C LEU A 71 4.73 8.64 -28.19
N SER A 72 3.40 8.77 -28.25
CA SER A 72 2.60 9.11 -27.06
C SER A 72 2.67 8.03 -25.99
N LEU A 73 2.59 6.75 -26.39
CA LEU A 73 2.77 5.60 -25.50
C LEU A 73 4.17 5.58 -24.90
N GLY A 74 5.20 5.81 -25.72
CA GLY A 74 6.59 5.88 -25.28
C GLY A 74 6.83 6.98 -24.25
N ILE A 75 6.27 8.18 -24.48
CA ILE A 75 6.37 9.30 -23.53
C ILE A 75 5.65 8.96 -22.22
N THR A 76 4.44 8.39 -22.28
CA THR A 76 3.72 7.99 -21.05
C THR A 76 4.47 6.93 -20.25
N LEU A 77 5.06 5.95 -20.93
CA LEU A 77 5.87 4.92 -20.29
C LEU A 77 7.15 5.51 -19.70
N PHE A 78 7.80 6.44 -20.42
CA PHE A 78 9.00 7.13 -19.94
C PHE A 78 8.71 7.97 -18.70
N VAL A 79 7.60 8.73 -18.68
CA VAL A 79 7.18 9.52 -17.51
C VAL A 79 6.83 8.59 -16.35
N PHE A 80 6.14 7.48 -16.59
CA PHE A 80 5.82 6.49 -15.55
C PHE A 80 7.08 5.84 -14.98
N LEU A 81 8.01 5.40 -15.83
CA LEU A 81 9.29 4.82 -15.41
C LEU A 81 10.16 5.85 -14.68
N SER A 82 10.21 7.09 -15.16
CA SER A 82 10.95 8.19 -14.52
C SER A 82 10.35 8.54 -13.15
N TYR A 83 9.02 8.58 -13.03
CA TYR A 83 8.34 8.78 -11.74
C TYR A 83 8.68 7.67 -10.74
N ASN A 84 8.57 6.40 -11.16
CA ASN A 84 8.92 5.27 -10.30
C ASN A 84 10.42 5.24 -9.95
N ALA A 85 11.30 5.55 -10.90
CA ALA A 85 12.74 5.64 -10.67
C ALA A 85 13.10 6.79 -9.71
N THR A 86 12.40 7.92 -9.79
CA THR A 86 12.57 9.05 -8.86
C THR A 86 12.10 8.67 -7.46
N GLN A 87 11.00 7.92 -7.34
CA GLN A 87 10.54 7.39 -6.05
C GLN A 87 11.53 6.39 -5.46
N LEU A 88 12.02 5.42 -6.24
CA LEU A 88 13.09 4.50 -5.82
C LEU A 88 14.36 5.24 -5.39
N ASN A 89 14.77 6.25 -6.14
CA ASN A 89 15.92 7.08 -5.79
C ASN A 89 15.67 7.94 -4.55
N ASN A 90 14.45 8.45 -4.34
CA ASN A 90 14.11 9.19 -3.12
C ASN A 90 14.12 8.27 -1.90
N TYR A 91 13.65 7.03 -2.01
CA TYR A 91 13.80 5.99 -0.98
C TYR A 91 15.27 5.61 -0.73
N ALA A 92 16.13 5.66 -1.76
CA ALA A 92 17.56 5.43 -1.62
C ALA A 92 18.33 6.67 -1.11
N LYS A 93 17.81 7.88 -1.34
CA LYS A 93 18.43 9.16 -0.98
C LYS A 93 17.98 9.67 0.39
N THR A 94 16.95 9.10 0.99
CA THR A 94 16.74 9.15 2.45
C THR A 94 17.66 8.18 3.18
N ASP A 95 18.93 8.08 2.75
CA ASP A 95 20.01 7.71 3.67
C ASP A 95 20.12 8.88 4.65
N LEU A 96 19.29 8.79 5.70
CA LEU A 96 19.64 9.32 7.01
C LEU A 96 21.14 9.05 7.23
N GLY A 97 21.88 10.01 7.81
CA GLY A 97 23.30 9.81 8.03
C GLY A 97 23.51 8.48 8.74
N PHE A 98 24.59 7.75 8.47
CA PHE A 98 24.81 6.42 9.07
C PHE A 98 24.63 6.43 10.61
N ASP A 99 24.86 7.58 11.25
CA ASP A 99 24.68 7.79 12.70
C ASP A 99 23.24 8.11 13.17
N ASP A 100 22.28 8.31 12.27
CA ASP A 100 20.88 8.65 12.61
C ASP A 100 20.01 7.41 12.90
N TYR A 101 20.49 6.21 12.56
CA TYR A 101 19.75 4.97 12.81
C TYR A 101 19.93 4.48 14.25
N PRO A 102 18.87 3.99 14.92
CA PRO A 102 18.91 3.62 16.33
C PRO A 102 19.91 2.50 16.65
N PHE A 103 20.23 1.65 15.66
CA PHE A 103 21.12 0.50 15.80
C PHE A 103 22.24 0.47 14.75
N SER A 104 22.73 1.62 14.30
CA SER A 104 23.70 1.74 13.20
C SER A 104 25.00 0.93 13.35
N LYS A 105 25.38 0.58 14.58
CA LYS A 105 26.59 -0.19 14.87
C LYS A 105 26.41 -1.71 14.73
N LEU A 106 25.17 -2.20 14.71
CA LEU A 106 24.90 -3.64 14.59
C LEU A 106 25.01 -4.07 13.13
N ARG A 107 25.64 -5.22 12.91
CA ARG A 107 26.01 -5.73 11.57
C ARG A 107 25.46 -7.12 11.28
N ASN A 108 25.19 -7.91 12.32
CA ASN A 108 24.79 -9.30 12.18
C ASN A 108 23.33 -9.47 12.58
N LEU A 109 22.56 -10.20 11.78
CA LEU A 109 21.19 -10.55 12.09
C LEU A 109 21.15 -11.97 12.68
N VAL A 110 20.64 -12.11 13.88
CA VAL A 110 20.22 -13.40 14.43
C VAL A 110 18.70 -13.40 14.46
N MET A 111 18.13 -14.34 13.73
CA MET A 111 16.69 -14.38 13.51
C MET A 111 16.10 -15.66 14.11
N VAL A 112 15.05 -15.48 14.89
CA VAL A 112 14.25 -16.55 15.49
C VAL A 112 12.85 -16.51 14.90
N ALA A 113 12.50 -17.51 14.09
CA ALA A 113 11.18 -17.62 13.50
C ALA A 113 10.17 -18.17 14.51
N GLY A 114 9.05 -17.45 14.63
CA GLY A 114 7.85 -17.88 15.30
C GLY A 114 7.15 -18.97 14.52
N HIS A 115 6.55 -19.91 15.26
CA HIS A 115 5.67 -20.94 14.69
C HIS A 115 4.44 -21.22 15.57
N SER A 116 4.33 -20.55 16.72
CA SER A 116 3.26 -20.72 17.70
C SER A 116 3.20 -19.49 18.61
N VAL A 117 2.06 -19.27 19.25
CA VAL A 117 1.84 -18.13 20.14
C VAL A 117 1.80 -18.62 21.59
N TYR A 118 2.64 -18.04 22.44
CA TYR A 118 2.54 -18.25 23.88
C TYR A 118 1.26 -17.59 24.44
N MET A 119 0.40 -18.38 25.08
CA MET A 119 -0.94 -17.93 25.51
C MET A 119 -1.08 -17.74 27.01
N SER A 120 -0.30 -18.43 27.84
CA SER A 120 -0.56 -18.48 29.27
C SER A 120 -0.40 -17.10 29.94
N SER A 121 -1.40 -16.71 30.73
CA SER A 121 -1.44 -15.45 31.48
C SER A 121 -0.49 -15.42 32.68
N GLY A 122 -0.10 -16.59 33.18
CA GLY A 122 0.94 -16.75 34.19
C GLY A 122 2.05 -17.60 33.59
N CYS A 123 3.25 -17.06 33.46
CA CYS A 123 4.36 -17.69 32.73
C CYS A 123 4.96 -18.96 33.38
N GLY A 124 4.18 -19.77 34.10
CA GLY A 124 4.67 -20.86 34.96
C GLY A 124 4.89 -22.22 34.29
N LYS A 125 4.52 -22.41 33.02
CA LYS A 125 4.57 -23.72 32.33
C LYS A 125 4.94 -23.61 30.84
N ILE A 126 5.92 -22.78 30.52
CA ILE A 126 6.25 -22.46 29.12
C ILE A 126 6.66 -23.71 28.31
N GLU A 127 7.18 -24.76 28.92
CA GLU A 127 7.55 -25.99 28.19
C GLU A 127 6.36 -26.94 27.94
N LYS A 128 5.15 -26.59 28.37
CA LYS A 128 3.96 -27.43 28.18
C LYS A 128 3.12 -26.98 27.00
N GLU A 129 2.61 -27.94 26.26
CA GLU A 129 1.78 -27.73 25.07
C GLU A 129 0.49 -26.96 25.38
N ASP A 130 -0.05 -27.06 26.59
CA ASP A 130 -1.26 -26.34 27.04
C ASP A 130 -1.06 -24.83 27.19
N SER A 131 0.20 -24.37 27.17
CA SER A 131 0.57 -22.97 27.33
C SER A 131 0.81 -22.26 25.99
N TRP A 132 0.75 -23.01 24.88
CA TRP A 132 0.96 -22.53 23.52
C TRP A 132 -0.28 -22.75 22.66
N TYR A 133 -0.52 -21.84 21.72
CA TYR A 133 -1.48 -22.07 20.66
C TYR A 133 -0.86 -23.00 19.62
N LEU A 134 -1.29 -24.26 19.60
CA LEU A 134 -0.79 -25.29 18.69
C LEU A 134 -1.85 -25.72 17.69
N GLU A 135 -1.50 -25.72 16.40
CA GLU A 135 -2.29 -26.38 15.37
C GLU A 135 -2.31 -27.89 15.56
N SER A 136 -3.26 -28.58 14.92
CA SER A 136 -3.43 -30.04 15.08
C SER A 136 -2.16 -30.84 14.77
N TYR A 137 -1.36 -30.40 13.80
CA TYR A 137 -0.09 -31.05 13.43
C TYR A 137 1.08 -30.73 14.37
N GLN A 138 0.96 -29.67 15.17
CA GLN A 138 1.98 -29.22 16.13
C GLN A 138 1.78 -29.84 17.52
N LYS A 139 0.70 -30.60 17.75
CA LYS A 139 0.37 -31.25 19.03
C LYS A 139 1.20 -32.52 19.27
N ASN A 140 2.48 -32.47 18.99
CA ASN A 140 3.43 -33.53 19.28
C ASN A 140 4.05 -33.28 20.67
N PRO A 141 4.22 -34.32 21.51
CA PRO A 141 4.90 -34.16 22.79
C PRO A 141 6.30 -33.57 22.62
N GLY A 142 6.62 -32.52 23.36
CA GLY A 142 7.92 -31.83 23.32
C GLY A 142 7.99 -30.66 22.33
N GLN A 143 6.93 -30.39 21.56
CA GLN A 143 6.92 -29.26 20.61
C GLN A 143 7.10 -27.91 21.34
N ALA A 144 6.41 -27.72 22.46
CA ALA A 144 6.52 -26.50 23.27
C ALA A 144 7.95 -26.28 23.79
N ALA A 145 8.59 -27.34 24.30
CA ALA A 145 9.98 -27.29 24.74
C ALA A 145 10.95 -26.90 23.61
N THR A 146 10.62 -27.29 22.37
CA THR A 146 11.43 -26.95 21.19
C THR A 146 11.34 -25.46 20.87
N PHE A 147 10.16 -24.84 20.95
CA PHE A 147 10.01 -23.39 20.81
C PHE A 147 10.80 -22.62 21.88
N VAL A 148 10.71 -23.08 23.13
CA VAL A 148 11.46 -22.50 24.25
C VAL A 148 12.97 -22.56 24.01
N LYS A 149 13.46 -23.72 23.57
CA LYS A 149 14.87 -23.91 23.24
C LYS A 149 15.33 -23.01 22.09
N HIS A 150 14.50 -22.85 21.05
CA HIS A 150 14.80 -21.96 19.92
C HIS A 150 14.99 -20.51 20.41
N ILE A 151 14.11 -20.04 21.30
CA ILE A 151 14.22 -18.71 21.91
C ILE A 151 15.52 -18.58 22.70
N GLU A 152 15.84 -19.56 23.56
CA GLU A 152 17.06 -19.58 24.37
C GLU A 152 18.33 -19.52 23.52
N GLU A 153 18.40 -20.34 22.46
CA GLU A 153 19.56 -20.42 21.57
C GLU A 153 19.75 -19.12 20.78
N GLY A 154 18.67 -18.51 20.28
CA GLY A 154 18.74 -17.21 19.60
C GLY A 154 19.30 -16.12 20.50
N VAL A 155 18.84 -16.05 21.75
CA VAL A 155 19.39 -15.12 22.76
C VAL A 155 20.85 -15.43 23.04
N GLY A 156 21.21 -16.70 23.24
CA GLY A 156 22.57 -17.12 23.55
C GLY A 156 23.58 -16.94 22.41
N ILE A 157 23.13 -16.87 21.15
CA ILE A 157 23.98 -16.50 20.01
C ILE A 157 24.28 -15.00 20.07
N VAL A 158 23.25 -14.16 20.25
CA VAL A 158 23.41 -12.71 20.29
C VAL A 158 24.19 -12.25 21.52
N ASP A 159 24.10 -12.95 22.64
CA ASP A 159 24.92 -12.71 23.83
C ASP A 159 26.42 -12.82 23.56
N LYS A 160 26.83 -13.64 22.59
CA LYS A 160 28.24 -13.86 22.19
C LYS A 160 28.69 -12.96 21.05
N ASP A 161 27.77 -12.22 20.43
CA ASP A 161 28.02 -11.35 19.28
C ASP A 161 27.63 -9.91 19.61
N GLU A 162 28.60 -9.07 19.95
CA GLU A 162 28.38 -7.66 20.32
C GLU A 162 27.79 -6.83 19.18
N GLU A 163 27.99 -7.23 17.92
CA GLU A 163 27.42 -6.57 16.73
C GLU A 163 26.12 -7.22 16.25
N GLY A 164 25.59 -8.18 17.02
CA GLY A 164 24.36 -8.92 16.71
C GLY A 164 23.09 -8.16 17.06
N LEU A 165 22.09 -8.22 16.19
CA LEU A 165 20.70 -7.84 16.47
C LEU A 165 19.85 -9.11 16.52
N LEU A 166 19.13 -9.32 17.62
CA LEU A 166 18.14 -10.40 17.73
C LEU A 166 16.80 -9.91 17.18
N LEU A 167 16.27 -10.60 16.18
CA LEU A 167 14.88 -10.42 15.73
C LEU A 167 14.09 -11.70 15.93
N PHE A 168 13.07 -11.63 16.80
CA PHE A 168 11.97 -12.59 16.79
C PHE A 168 11.03 -12.19 15.66
N SER A 169 10.75 -13.10 14.72
CA SER A 169 9.97 -12.82 13.52
C SER A 169 8.78 -13.76 13.42
N GLY A 170 7.60 -13.21 13.16
CA GLY A 170 6.36 -13.98 13.04
C GLY A 170 5.15 -13.15 13.49
N GLY A 171 4.13 -13.11 12.64
CA GLY A 171 2.98 -12.23 12.81
C GLY A 171 1.77 -12.85 13.50
N GLU A 172 0.65 -12.12 13.44
CA GLU A 172 -0.66 -12.52 13.99
C GLU A 172 -1.38 -13.49 13.02
N THR A 173 -0.83 -14.68 12.85
CA THR A 173 -1.36 -15.67 11.89
C THR A 173 -2.55 -16.48 12.43
N ARG A 174 -2.77 -16.45 13.75
CA ARG A 174 -3.73 -17.31 14.47
C ARG A 174 -4.88 -16.49 15.04
N LYS A 175 -6.03 -16.53 14.36
CA LYS A 175 -7.26 -15.83 14.80
C LYS A 175 -7.64 -16.13 16.26
N ASP A 176 -7.52 -17.39 16.68
CA ASP A 176 -7.95 -17.84 18.00
C ASP A 176 -6.89 -17.61 19.09
N ALA A 177 -5.68 -17.16 18.74
CA ALA A 177 -4.65 -16.75 19.70
C ALA A 177 -4.84 -15.32 20.21
N GLY A 178 -5.74 -14.54 19.60
CA GLY A 178 -5.98 -13.13 19.90
C GLY A 178 -5.00 -12.18 19.20
N PRO A 179 -4.98 -10.89 19.56
CA PRO A 179 -4.13 -9.87 18.95
C PRO A 179 -2.70 -9.97 19.53
N ARG A 180 -2.04 -11.09 19.26
CA ARG A 180 -0.68 -11.38 19.71
C ARG A 180 0.08 -12.06 18.59
N SER A 181 1.18 -11.45 18.18
CA SER A 181 2.08 -12.02 17.19
C SER A 181 2.94 -13.12 17.81
N GLU A 182 3.39 -14.06 16.97
CA GLU A 182 4.31 -15.11 17.39
C GLU A 182 5.60 -14.49 17.94
N ALA A 183 6.14 -13.46 17.26
CA ALA A 183 7.33 -12.72 17.66
C ALA A 183 7.21 -12.07 19.05
N GLN A 184 6.11 -11.36 19.33
CA GLN A 184 5.87 -10.79 20.67
C GLN A 184 5.84 -11.85 21.75
N SER A 185 5.20 -12.98 21.46
CA SER A 185 5.06 -14.07 22.42
C SER A 185 6.42 -14.70 22.76
N TYR A 186 7.32 -14.81 21.78
CA TYR A 186 8.69 -15.31 21.96
C TYR A 186 9.54 -14.33 22.75
N TRP A 187 9.47 -13.03 22.43
CA TRP A 187 10.18 -11.98 23.17
C TRP A 187 9.75 -11.97 24.65
N ALA A 188 8.44 -12.08 24.92
CA ALA A 188 7.90 -12.13 26.28
C ALA A 188 8.37 -13.37 27.06
N VAL A 189 8.49 -14.51 26.40
CA VAL A 189 9.06 -15.73 27.02
C VAL A 189 10.51 -15.50 27.42
N ALA A 190 11.35 -14.92 26.54
CA ALA A 190 12.73 -14.61 26.86
C ALA A 190 12.87 -13.60 28.02
N ASP A 191 12.04 -12.56 28.03
CA ASP A 191 12.04 -11.56 29.09
C ASP A 191 11.62 -12.17 30.43
N PHE A 192 10.55 -12.98 30.43
CA PHE A 192 10.10 -13.67 31.63
C PHE A 192 11.16 -14.63 32.20
N LYS A 193 11.88 -15.35 31.33
CA LYS A 193 12.98 -16.24 31.74
C LYS A 193 14.23 -15.47 32.20
N GLY A 194 14.29 -14.17 31.96
CA GLY A 194 15.45 -13.33 32.29
C GLY A 194 16.66 -13.60 31.41
N TRP A 195 16.47 -14.20 30.22
CA TRP A 195 17.58 -14.61 29.36
C TRP A 195 18.31 -13.44 28.72
N PHE A 196 17.67 -12.28 28.57
CA PHE A 196 18.32 -11.10 27.99
C PHE A 196 19.45 -10.52 28.86
N GLY A 197 19.51 -10.88 30.15
CA GLY A 197 20.44 -10.31 31.11
C GLY A 197 20.05 -8.89 31.56
N LYS A 198 21.05 -8.06 31.91
CA LYS A 198 20.84 -6.65 32.31
C LYS A 198 20.55 -5.77 31.07
N GLU A 199 20.11 -4.52 31.26
CA GLU A 199 19.79 -3.63 30.14
C GLU A 199 20.95 -3.42 29.15
N GLU A 200 22.21 -3.46 29.63
CA GLU A 200 23.41 -3.31 28.80
C GLU A 200 23.81 -4.58 28.01
N SER A 201 23.16 -5.73 28.18
CA SER A 201 23.54 -6.98 27.49
C SER A 201 22.81 -7.20 26.15
N VAL A 202 21.80 -8.07 26.11
CA VAL A 202 21.07 -8.43 24.89
C VAL A 202 19.77 -7.65 24.76
N LYS A 203 19.17 -7.25 25.90
CA LYS A 203 17.81 -6.70 25.94
C LYS A 203 17.60 -5.49 25.02
N TRP A 204 18.56 -4.57 24.99
CA TRP A 204 18.46 -3.34 24.20
C TRP A 204 18.47 -3.59 22.68
N ARG A 205 18.96 -4.74 22.23
CA ARG A 205 19.13 -5.13 20.83
C ARG A 205 18.39 -6.43 20.50
N ALA A 206 17.33 -6.72 21.26
CA ALA A 206 16.36 -7.77 21.00
C ALA A 206 15.00 -7.17 20.66
N LEU A 207 14.58 -7.31 19.40
CA LEU A 207 13.41 -6.67 18.82
C LEU A 207 12.50 -7.69 18.12
N THR A 208 11.35 -7.23 17.67
CA THR A 208 10.33 -8.03 16.98
C THR A 208 10.12 -7.58 15.53
N GLU A 209 9.77 -8.54 14.69
CA GLU A 209 9.17 -8.40 13.37
C GLU A 209 7.84 -9.16 13.39
N GLU A 210 6.72 -8.48 13.16
CA GLU A 210 5.38 -8.99 13.53
C GLU A 210 4.41 -9.16 12.35
N HIS A 211 4.90 -9.15 11.12
CA HIS A 211 4.07 -9.18 9.92
C HIS A 211 4.24 -10.46 9.10
N ALA A 212 5.29 -11.24 9.36
CA ALA A 212 5.55 -12.46 8.63
C ALA A 212 4.46 -13.51 8.83
N ARG A 213 4.02 -14.13 7.73
CA ARG A 213 2.96 -15.16 7.73
C ARG A 213 3.46 -16.55 7.41
N ASP A 214 4.65 -16.67 6.87
CA ASP A 214 5.31 -17.93 6.51
C ASP A 214 6.84 -17.81 6.70
N SER A 215 7.57 -18.90 6.45
CA SER A 215 9.03 -18.91 6.55
C SER A 215 9.72 -17.95 5.57
N PHE A 216 9.20 -17.78 4.35
CA PHE A 216 9.81 -16.86 3.39
C PHE A 216 9.71 -15.41 3.88
N GLU A 217 8.53 -15.01 4.35
CA GLU A 217 8.27 -13.69 4.91
C GLU A 217 9.05 -13.46 6.20
N ASN A 218 9.17 -14.48 7.04
CA ASN A 218 9.99 -14.41 8.25
C ASN A 218 11.41 -13.91 7.88
N LEU A 219 12.07 -14.55 6.90
CA LEU A 219 13.42 -14.13 6.47
C LEU A 219 13.41 -12.75 5.81
N LEU A 220 12.53 -12.55 4.82
CA LEU A 220 12.49 -11.33 4.04
C LEU A 220 12.22 -10.10 4.91
N PHE A 221 11.21 -10.19 5.79
CA PHE A 221 10.83 -9.08 6.65
C PHE A 221 11.84 -8.87 7.76
N SER A 222 12.52 -9.90 8.27
CA SER A 222 13.64 -9.73 9.20
C SER A 222 14.80 -8.96 8.57
N VAL A 223 15.14 -9.24 7.30
CA VAL A 223 16.17 -8.49 6.57
C VAL A 223 15.75 -7.04 6.33
N CYS A 224 14.49 -6.81 5.96
CA CYS A 224 13.94 -5.46 5.81
C CYS A 224 13.97 -4.70 7.14
N ARG A 225 13.50 -5.33 8.22
CA ARG A 225 13.46 -4.77 9.57
C ARG A 225 14.84 -4.44 10.09
N PHE A 226 15.83 -5.30 9.83
CA PHE A 226 17.23 -5.02 10.13
C PHE A 226 17.71 -3.73 9.46
N ARG A 227 17.43 -3.56 8.16
CA ARG A 227 17.80 -2.34 7.44
C ARG A 227 17.09 -1.09 7.95
N GLU A 228 15.82 -1.20 8.34
CA GLU A 228 15.10 -0.08 8.97
C GLU A 228 15.77 0.39 10.27
N LEU A 229 16.36 -0.55 11.02
CA LEU A 229 16.93 -0.30 12.34
C LEU A 229 18.40 0.14 12.29
N THR A 230 19.17 -0.34 11.32
CA THR A 230 20.62 -0.11 11.23
C THR A 230 21.04 0.76 10.04
N GLY A 231 20.15 1.00 9.09
CA GLY A 231 20.44 1.68 7.83
C GLY A 231 21.16 0.81 6.78
N THR A 232 21.65 -0.36 7.15
CA THR A 232 22.36 -1.27 6.24
C THR A 232 21.75 -2.66 6.23
N TYR A 233 22.03 -3.43 5.19
CA TYR A 233 21.70 -4.85 5.18
C TYR A 233 22.68 -5.63 6.08
N PRO A 234 22.23 -6.73 6.70
CA PRO A 234 23.09 -7.52 7.58
C PRO A 234 24.25 -8.13 6.79
N GLN A 235 25.45 -8.14 7.39
CA GLN A 235 26.63 -8.77 6.82
C GLN A 235 26.56 -10.29 6.95
N ASN A 236 26.03 -10.77 8.08
CA ASN A 236 25.80 -12.18 8.36
C ASN A 236 24.36 -12.37 8.82
N ILE A 237 23.75 -13.47 8.41
CA ILE A 237 22.43 -13.90 8.87
C ILE A 237 22.59 -15.27 9.50
N THR A 238 22.29 -15.36 10.79
CA THR A 238 22.23 -16.63 11.52
C THR A 238 20.78 -17.04 11.67
N LEU A 239 20.43 -18.17 11.04
CA LEU A 239 19.13 -18.82 11.16
C LEU A 239 19.28 -20.05 12.04
N HIS A 240 18.38 -20.25 12.99
CA HIS A 240 18.37 -21.48 13.77
C HIS A 240 17.60 -22.60 13.04
N TYR A 241 18.12 -23.83 13.15
CA TYR A 241 17.93 -24.95 12.20
C TYR A 241 16.49 -25.44 11.97
N GLU A 242 15.51 -25.08 12.80
CA GLU A 242 14.11 -25.49 12.59
C GLU A 242 13.31 -24.62 11.62
N PHE A 243 13.93 -23.57 11.08
CA PHE A 243 13.33 -22.65 10.12
C PHE A 243 12.63 -23.31 8.91
N ILE A 244 13.05 -24.52 8.53
CA ILE A 244 12.60 -25.22 7.32
C ILE A 244 11.60 -26.36 7.61
N LEU A 245 11.49 -26.84 8.86
CA LEU A 245 10.76 -28.08 9.16
C LEU A 245 9.31 -27.88 9.63
N ILE A 246 8.86 -26.65 9.84
CA ILE A 246 7.52 -26.36 10.42
C ILE A 246 6.57 -25.68 9.39
N CYS A 247 7.00 -25.51 8.13
CA CYS A 247 6.15 -25.05 7.03
C CYS A 247 5.54 -26.20 6.23
#